data_AF-A0A3C0U989-F1
#
_entry.id   AF-A0A3C0U989-F1
#
_cell.length_a   1.000
_cell.length_b   1.000
_cell.length_c   1.000
_cell.angle_alpha   90.00
_cell.angle_beta   90.00
_cell.angle_gamma   90.00
#
_symmetry.space_group_name_H-M   'P 1'
#
loop_
_entity.id
_entity.type
_entity.pdbx_description
1 polymer ?
#
loop_
_entity_poly.entity_id
_entity_poly.type
_entity_poly.pdbx_seq_one_letter_code
_entity_poly.pdbx_strand_id
1 'polypeptide(L)'
;MESHELPKMDPRVLKATSVKVEDPAIRSSEPHALRITAASSNPRMFTLPWEKPLATWPEDLLANLPRGISRHVVRFVHVGDEVYAMKEITRNVAEREYELLRRLQKLELPTVQPIAVVTGRHNREGEPLEAILVTKHLKFSLPYRALFARNLRPDTAERLIDALAVLMVRLHLAGFYWGDVSLSNVLFLRDADAFSAFLVDAETGDLQINLTEGQREYDVD
;
A
#
# COMPACT_ATOMS: atom_id res chain seq x y z
N MET A 1 -57.81 -5.61 -12.60
CA MET A 1 -56.60 -5.28 -13.39
C MET A 1 -55.99 -4.06 -12.71
N GLU A 2 -55.27 -4.33 -11.62
CA GLU A 2 -54.59 -3.32 -10.81
C GLU A 2 -53.38 -2.82 -11.59
N SER A 3 -53.36 -1.51 -11.83
CA SER A 3 -52.22 -0.78 -12.37
C SER A 3 -51.19 -0.55 -11.26
N HIS A 4 -50.07 -1.24 -11.32
CA HIS A 4 -48.88 -0.94 -10.50
C HIS A 4 -48.28 0.40 -10.92
N GLU A 5 -48.61 1.47 -10.18
CA GLU A 5 -47.82 2.71 -10.20
C GLU A 5 -46.57 2.54 -9.34
N LEU A 6 -45.40 2.73 -9.96
CA LEU A 6 -44.12 2.85 -9.27
C LEU A 6 -44.15 4.05 -8.31
N PRO A 7 -43.64 3.94 -7.07
CA PRO A 7 -43.60 5.08 -6.16
C PRO A 7 -42.64 6.16 -6.72
N LYS A 8 -43.21 7.31 -7.08
CA LYS A 8 -42.48 8.54 -7.40
C LYS A 8 -41.61 8.93 -6.19
N MET A 9 -40.28 8.88 -6.38
CA MET A 9 -39.33 9.37 -5.38
C MET A 9 -39.55 10.86 -5.11
N ASP A 10 -39.55 11.23 -3.83
CA ASP A 10 -39.72 12.58 -3.32
C ASP A 10 -38.59 13.52 -3.84
N PRO A 11 -38.92 14.65 -4.50
CA PRO A 11 -37.93 15.58 -5.06
C PRO A 11 -37.06 16.30 -4.00
N ARG A 12 -37.24 16.01 -2.70
CA ARG A 12 -36.38 16.51 -1.62
C ARG A 12 -35.15 15.65 -1.31
N VAL A 13 -35.01 14.46 -1.91
CA VAL A 13 -33.82 13.59 -1.70
C VAL A 13 -32.66 13.95 -2.64
N LEU A 14 -32.86 14.89 -3.58
CA LEU A 14 -31.84 15.34 -4.55
C LEU A 14 -30.96 16.51 -4.06
N LYS A 15 -31.00 16.86 -2.76
CA LYS A 15 -30.14 17.90 -2.17
C LYS A 15 -29.56 17.49 -0.82
N ALA A 16 -28.85 16.36 -0.77
CA ALA A 16 -27.83 16.17 0.26
C ALA A 16 -26.54 16.84 -0.21
N THR A 17 -26.53 18.17 -0.12
CA THR A 17 -25.33 19.01 -0.26
C THR A 17 -24.27 18.50 0.72
N SER A 18 -23.23 17.86 0.18
CA SER A 18 -21.98 17.64 0.90
C SER A 18 -21.39 19.01 1.21
N VAL A 19 -21.55 19.46 2.45
CA VAL A 19 -20.89 20.65 2.96
C VAL A 19 -19.41 20.30 3.07
N LYS A 20 -18.62 20.73 2.08
CA LYS A 20 -17.16 20.81 2.21
C LYS A 20 -16.87 21.89 3.24
N VAL A 21 -16.46 21.48 4.44
CA VAL A 21 -15.77 22.37 5.36
C VAL A 21 -14.38 22.58 4.76
N GLU A 22 -14.16 23.73 4.14
CA GLU A 22 -12.83 24.15 3.72
C GLU A 22 -12.06 24.63 4.95
N ASP A 23 -11.10 23.83 5.40
CA ASP A 23 -10.09 24.28 6.34
C ASP A 23 -9.02 25.08 5.55
N PRO A 24 -8.81 26.39 5.80
CA PRO A 24 -7.93 27.22 4.97
C PRO A 24 -6.43 27.03 5.26
N ALA A 25 -6.05 26.14 6.18
CA ALA A 25 -4.66 25.88 6.51
C ALA A 25 -4.22 24.49 6.03
N ILE A 26 -3.19 24.46 5.18
CA ILE A 26 -2.53 23.27 4.61
C ILE A 26 -3.18 22.72 3.32
N ARG A 27 -3.39 23.59 2.32
CA ARG A 27 -3.12 23.14 0.94
C ARG A 27 -1.63 23.32 0.71
N SER A 28 -0.82 22.31 1.04
CA SER A 28 0.47 22.19 0.36
C SER A 28 0.14 22.20 -1.13
N SER A 29 0.52 23.24 -1.86
CA SER A 29 0.17 23.36 -3.28
C SER A 29 0.53 22.05 -3.98
N GLU A 30 -0.46 21.44 -4.63
CA GLU A 30 -0.19 20.25 -5.42
C GLU A 30 0.85 20.62 -6.47
N PRO A 31 1.85 19.76 -6.72
CA PRO A 31 2.88 20.08 -7.68
C PRO A 31 2.22 20.18 -9.05
N HIS A 32 2.36 21.31 -9.73
CA HIS A 32 1.81 21.52 -11.07
C HIS A 32 2.41 20.60 -12.15
N ALA A 33 3.53 19.93 -11.85
CA ALA A 33 4.22 19.04 -12.76
C ALA A 33 4.45 17.66 -12.13
N LEU A 34 4.45 16.64 -12.98
CA LEU A 34 4.79 15.27 -12.60
C LEU A 34 6.19 15.24 -11.97
N ARG A 35 6.26 14.74 -10.74
CA ARG A 35 7.52 14.57 -10.00
C ARG A 35 7.69 13.12 -9.62
N ILE A 36 8.80 12.53 -10.03
CA ILE A 36 9.21 11.16 -9.68
C ILE A 36 10.44 11.26 -8.78
N THR A 37 10.26 10.98 -7.49
CA THR A 37 11.37 10.87 -6.54
C THR A 37 11.73 9.40 -6.41
N ALA A 38 12.87 8.97 -6.94
CA ALA A 38 13.24 7.55 -7.00
C ALA A 38 14.62 7.25 -6.39
N ALA A 39 14.75 6.09 -5.76
CA ALA A 39 16.03 5.55 -5.30
C ALA A 39 16.82 4.85 -6.42
N SER A 40 16.14 4.41 -7.48
CA SER A 40 16.74 3.84 -8.69
C SER A 40 15.97 4.29 -9.93
N SER A 41 16.67 4.59 -11.02
CA SER A 41 16.08 5.10 -12.26
C SER A 41 16.03 4.00 -13.33
N ASN A 42 14.94 3.22 -13.37
CA ASN A 42 14.62 2.44 -14.56
C ASN A 42 13.95 3.37 -15.59
N PRO A 43 14.55 3.64 -16.77
CA PRO A 43 14.00 4.59 -17.73
C PRO A 43 12.58 4.24 -18.21
N ARG A 44 12.19 2.96 -18.17
CA ARG A 44 10.82 2.53 -18.52
C ARG A 44 9.76 3.06 -17.56
N MET A 45 10.14 3.57 -16.39
CA MET A 45 9.20 4.30 -15.52
C MET A 45 8.62 5.53 -16.22
N PHE A 46 9.37 6.20 -17.10
CA PHE A 46 8.90 7.39 -17.80
C PHE A 46 7.91 7.09 -18.94
N THR A 47 7.76 5.82 -19.33
CA THR A 47 6.83 5.41 -20.40
C THR A 47 5.46 4.98 -19.85
N LEU A 48 5.27 4.99 -18.53
CA LEU A 48 4.02 4.58 -17.89
C LEU A 48 2.95 5.68 -18.00
N PRO A 49 1.65 5.32 -18.05
CA PRO A 49 0.55 6.26 -18.24
C PRO A 49 0.19 6.98 -16.94
N TRP A 50 1.11 7.83 -16.46
CA TRP A 50 0.96 8.58 -15.21
C TRP A 50 -0.26 9.50 -15.19
N GLU A 51 -0.79 9.87 -16.36
CA GLU A 51 -1.99 10.66 -16.55
C GLU A 51 -3.31 9.88 -16.37
N LYS A 52 -3.25 8.57 -16.11
CA LYS A 52 -4.45 7.75 -15.87
C LYS A 52 -4.53 7.31 -14.41
N PRO A 53 -5.72 7.28 -13.78
CA PRO A 53 -5.90 6.61 -12.49
C PRO A 53 -5.34 5.19 -12.53
N LEU A 54 -4.68 4.74 -11.46
CA LEU A 54 -4.00 3.44 -11.46
C LEU A 54 -4.98 2.27 -11.72
N ALA A 55 -6.24 2.47 -11.32
CA ALA A 55 -7.32 1.51 -11.55
C ALA A 55 -7.67 1.27 -13.02
N THR A 56 -7.28 2.17 -13.94
CA THR A 56 -7.64 2.11 -15.37
C THR A 56 -6.42 1.85 -16.27
N TRP A 57 -5.29 1.47 -15.68
CA TRP A 57 -4.08 1.18 -16.44
C TRP A 57 -4.27 -0.04 -17.36
N PRO A 58 -3.71 0.00 -18.60
CA PRO A 58 -3.81 -1.08 -19.57
C PRO A 58 -3.36 -2.45 -19.04
N GLU A 59 -4.10 -3.51 -19.38
CA GLU A 59 -3.84 -4.87 -18.88
C GLU A 59 -2.49 -5.44 -19.32
N ASP A 60 -1.98 -5.03 -20.48
CA ASP A 60 -0.67 -5.43 -21.02
C ASP A 60 0.52 -4.91 -20.18
N LEU A 61 0.29 -3.88 -19.35
CA LEU A 61 1.27 -3.43 -18.37
C LEU A 61 1.19 -4.20 -17.05
N LEU A 62 0.09 -4.92 -16.79
CA LEU A 62 -0.20 -5.49 -15.48
C LEU A 62 0.30 -6.94 -15.37
N ALA A 63 0.95 -7.23 -14.25
CA ALA A 63 1.26 -8.60 -13.87
C ALA A 63 0.04 -9.27 -13.23
N ASN A 64 -0.29 -10.48 -13.67
CA ASN A 64 -1.36 -11.28 -13.10
C ASN A 64 -0.88 -12.02 -11.85
N LEU A 65 -0.77 -11.30 -10.73
CA LEU A 65 -0.34 -11.83 -9.44
C LEU A 65 -1.48 -11.85 -8.42
N PRO A 66 -1.51 -12.84 -7.50
CA PRO A 66 -2.45 -12.85 -6.39
C PRO A 66 -2.33 -11.57 -5.57
N ARG A 67 -3.45 -10.94 -5.24
CA ARG A 67 -3.48 -9.68 -4.48
C ARG A 67 -4.08 -9.89 -3.09
N GLY A 68 -3.49 -9.23 -2.10
CA GLY A 68 -4.09 -9.08 -0.78
C GLY A 68 -5.38 -8.24 -0.81
N ILE A 69 -6.00 -8.06 0.35
CA ILE A 69 -7.01 -7.02 0.55
C ILE A 69 -6.25 -5.73 0.78
N SER A 70 -6.56 -4.69 0.02
CA SER A 70 -6.12 -3.34 0.34
C SER A 70 -7.32 -2.41 0.25
N ARG A 71 -7.36 -1.42 1.15
CA ARG A 71 -8.30 -0.30 1.08
C ARG A 71 -8.00 0.63 -0.11
N HIS A 72 -6.76 0.60 -0.58
CA HIS A 72 -6.25 1.44 -1.65
C HIS A 72 -6.14 0.68 -2.97
N VAL A 73 -6.06 1.40 -4.09
CA VAL A 73 -5.84 0.77 -5.39
C VAL A 73 -4.39 0.30 -5.47
N VAL A 74 -4.20 -1.02 -5.59
CA VAL A 74 -2.87 -1.63 -5.78
C VAL A 74 -2.82 -2.39 -7.10
N ARG A 75 -1.78 -2.12 -7.90
CA ARG A 75 -1.49 -2.81 -9.16
C ARG A 75 -0.05 -3.30 -9.19
N PHE A 76 0.15 -4.50 -9.74
CA PHE A 76 1.48 -5.00 -10.06
C PHE A 76 1.77 -4.69 -11.52
N VAL A 77 2.87 -3.98 -11.80
CA VAL A 77 3.18 -3.43 -13.12
C VAL A 77 4.53 -3.94 -13.58
N HIS A 78 4.60 -4.40 -14.84
CA HIS A 78 5.84 -4.76 -15.50
C HIS A 78 6.63 -3.49 -15.88
N VAL A 79 7.89 -3.42 -15.45
CA VAL A 79 8.80 -2.31 -15.78
C VAL A 79 10.14 -2.90 -16.22
N GLY A 80 10.21 -3.26 -17.51
CA GLY A 80 11.33 -4.07 -18.01
C GLY A 80 11.16 -5.52 -17.59
N ASP A 81 12.23 -6.11 -17.06
CA ASP A 81 12.25 -7.50 -16.57
C ASP A 81 11.81 -7.62 -15.11
N GLU A 82 11.50 -6.49 -14.48
CA GLU A 82 11.09 -6.40 -13.08
C GLU A 82 9.58 -6.12 -12.96
N VAL A 83 9.02 -6.49 -11.81
CA VAL A 83 7.63 -6.18 -11.44
C VAL A 83 7.66 -5.25 -10.24
N TYR A 84 6.87 -4.18 -10.28
CA TYR A 84 6.68 -3.26 -9.16
C TYR A 84 5.25 -3.32 -8.65
N ALA A 85 5.09 -3.18 -7.33
CA ALA A 85 3.80 -2.91 -6.73
C ALA A 85 3.59 -1.39 -6.67
N MET A 86 2.49 -0.92 -7.24
CA MET A 86 2.10 0.48 -7.26
C MET A 86 0.85 0.64 -6.41
N LYS A 87 0.90 1.54 -5.42
CA LYS A 87 -0.17 1.84 -4.46
C LYS A 87 -0.58 3.31 -4.68
N GLU A 88 -1.81 3.54 -5.13
CA GLU A 88 -2.35 4.88 -5.39
C GLU A 88 -3.06 5.41 -4.13
N ILE A 89 -2.50 6.47 -3.53
CA ILE A 89 -2.88 7.02 -2.22
C ILE A 89 -2.58 8.52 -2.16
N THR A 90 -3.07 9.16 -1.09
CA THR A 90 -2.82 10.60 -0.89
C THR A 90 -1.34 10.93 -0.84
N ARG A 91 -0.99 12.09 -1.38
CA ARG A 91 0.40 12.56 -1.49
C ARG A 91 1.15 12.50 -0.17
N ASN A 92 0.55 13.03 0.90
CA ASN A 92 1.21 13.09 2.22
C ASN A 92 1.50 11.69 2.74
N VAL A 93 0.57 10.75 2.54
CA VAL A 93 0.74 9.35 2.95
C VAL A 93 1.83 8.68 2.10
N ALA A 94 1.81 8.84 0.78
CA ALA A 94 2.81 8.26 -0.11
C ALA A 94 4.24 8.76 0.18
N GLU A 95 4.41 10.07 0.39
CA GLU A 95 5.72 10.67 0.68
C GLU A 95 6.23 10.20 2.06
N ARG A 96 5.36 10.15 3.07
CA ARG A 96 5.70 9.64 4.41
C ARG A 96 6.09 8.16 4.39
N GLU A 97 5.25 7.33 3.78
CA GLU A 97 5.46 5.88 3.70
C GLU A 97 6.73 5.55 2.90
N TYR A 98 6.98 6.24 1.79
CA TYR A 98 8.22 6.10 1.01
C TYR A 98 9.47 6.38 1.85
N GLU A 99 9.49 7.51 2.58
CA GLU A 99 10.63 7.87 3.41
C GLU A 99 10.82 6.91 4.59
N LEU A 100 9.72 6.48 5.21
CA LEU A 100 9.75 5.51 6.30
C LEU A 100 10.33 4.17 5.82
N LEU A 101 9.83 3.61 4.71
CA LEU A 101 10.37 2.39 4.11
C LEU A 101 11.86 2.53 3.78
N ARG A 102 12.32 3.70 3.30
CA ARG A 102 13.74 3.94 3.03
C ARG A 102 14.58 3.90 4.31
N ARG A 103 14.08 4.43 5.41
CA ARG A 103 14.77 4.37 6.71
C ARG A 103 14.83 2.94 7.22
N LEU A 104 13.73 2.20 7.15
CA LEU A 104 13.70 0.78 7.55
C LEU A 104 14.66 -0.08 6.73
N GLN A 105 14.78 0.18 5.42
CA GLN A 105 15.76 -0.49 4.55
C GLN A 105 17.21 -0.18 4.93
N LYS A 106 17.53 1.06 5.34
CA LYS A 106 18.87 1.41 5.84
C LYS A 106 19.21 0.69 7.15
N LEU A 107 18.20 0.31 7.93
CA LEU A 107 18.35 -0.50 9.14
C LEU A 107 18.34 -2.01 8.86
N GLU A 108 18.36 -2.41 7.57
CA GLU A 108 18.33 -3.81 7.13
C GLU A 108 17.12 -4.60 7.65
N LEU A 109 16.01 -3.90 7.89
CA LEU A 109 14.77 -4.52 8.32
C LEU A 109 14.06 -5.21 7.14
N PRO A 110 13.41 -6.36 7.38
CA PRO A 110 12.70 -7.10 6.34
C PRO A 110 11.41 -6.36 5.93
N THR A 111 11.55 -5.43 5.00
CA THR A 111 10.44 -4.67 4.40
C THR A 111 10.50 -4.74 2.88
N VAL A 112 9.42 -4.37 2.19
CA VAL A 112 9.46 -4.17 0.74
C VAL A 112 10.39 -3.01 0.38
N GLN A 113 11.14 -3.16 -0.71
CA GLN A 113 12.07 -2.12 -1.15
C GLN A 113 11.29 -0.96 -1.80
N PRO A 114 11.39 0.27 -1.28
CA PRO A 114 10.82 1.45 -1.93
C PRO A 114 11.65 1.82 -3.16
N ILE A 115 10.97 1.99 -4.29
CA ILE A 115 11.59 2.35 -5.58
C ILE A 115 11.40 3.83 -5.87
N ALA A 116 10.16 4.32 -5.76
CA ALA A 116 9.84 5.70 -6.02
C ALA A 116 8.54 6.16 -5.32
N VAL A 117 8.37 7.47 -5.23
CA VAL A 117 7.07 8.11 -5.04
C VAL A 117 6.82 9.09 -6.18
N VAL A 118 5.62 9.00 -6.77
CA VAL A 118 5.19 9.80 -7.92
C VAL A 118 4.07 10.74 -7.50
N THR A 119 4.29 12.05 -7.64
CA THR A 119 3.36 13.10 -7.22
C THR A 119 3.09 14.10 -8.35
N GLY A 120 2.08 14.96 -8.20
CA GLY A 120 1.77 15.99 -9.22
C GLY A 120 1.21 15.38 -10.51
N ARG A 121 0.59 14.20 -10.41
CA ARG A 121 -0.11 13.55 -11.51
C ARG A 121 -1.38 14.33 -11.82
N HIS A 122 -1.69 14.45 -13.10
CA HIS A 122 -2.92 15.07 -13.58
C HIS A 122 -3.46 14.24 -14.74
N ASN A 123 -4.78 14.17 -14.89
CA ASN A 123 -5.39 13.59 -16.07
C ASN A 123 -5.27 14.51 -17.30
N ARG A 124 -5.81 14.08 -18.44
CA ARG A 124 -5.73 14.84 -19.70
C ARG A 124 -6.48 16.17 -19.65
N GLU A 125 -7.47 16.25 -18.77
CA GLU A 125 -8.29 17.41 -18.49
C GLU A 125 -7.61 18.38 -17.50
N GLY A 126 -6.45 18.01 -16.95
CA GLY A 126 -5.70 18.81 -15.98
C GLY A 126 -6.23 18.69 -14.54
N GLU A 127 -7.10 17.72 -14.25
CA GLU A 127 -7.57 17.44 -12.90
C GLU A 127 -6.51 16.64 -12.13
N PRO A 128 -6.26 16.95 -10.86
CA PRO A 128 -5.25 16.27 -10.06
C PRO A 128 -5.61 14.80 -9.81
N LEU A 129 -4.58 13.96 -9.81
CA LEU A 129 -4.66 12.55 -9.43
C LEU A 129 -3.82 12.32 -8.18
N GLU A 130 -4.23 11.31 -7.40
CA GLU A 130 -3.51 10.87 -6.21
C GLU A 130 -2.05 10.48 -6.51
N ALA A 131 -1.21 10.45 -5.49
CA ALA A 131 0.16 10.01 -5.64
C ALA A 131 0.25 8.49 -5.81
N ILE A 132 1.38 8.01 -6.33
CA ILE A 132 1.68 6.58 -6.39
C ILE A 132 2.96 6.30 -5.62
N LEU A 133 2.87 5.45 -4.60
CA LEU A 133 4.02 4.78 -4.00
C LEU A 133 4.38 3.56 -4.85
N VAL A 134 5.66 3.43 -5.20
CA VAL A 134 6.19 2.34 -6.01
C VAL A 134 7.18 1.54 -5.15
N THR A 135 6.90 0.27 -4.95
CA THR A 135 7.79 -0.68 -4.27
C THR A 135 8.15 -1.84 -5.18
N LYS A 136 9.28 -2.47 -4.91
CA LYS A 136 9.69 -3.67 -5.65
C LYS A 136 8.78 -4.83 -5.26
N HIS A 137 8.27 -5.56 -6.24
CA HIS A 137 7.57 -6.81 -5.95
C HIS A 137 8.56 -7.84 -5.39
N LEU A 138 8.22 -8.40 -4.24
CA LEU A 138 8.99 -9.47 -3.62
C LEU A 138 8.70 -10.80 -4.34
N LYS A 139 9.62 -11.25 -5.21
CA LYS A 139 9.47 -12.48 -5.99
C LYS A 139 9.29 -13.69 -5.06
N PHE A 140 8.41 -14.62 -5.46
CA PHE A 140 8.05 -15.83 -4.69
C PHE A 140 7.36 -15.58 -3.34
N SER A 141 6.95 -14.34 -3.07
CA SER A 141 6.18 -14.04 -1.87
C SER A 141 4.75 -14.54 -1.97
N LEU A 142 4.22 -14.90 -0.81
CA LEU A 142 2.86 -15.38 -0.63
C LEU A 142 2.09 -14.34 0.19
N PRO A 143 1.05 -13.70 -0.36
CA PRO A 143 0.12 -12.92 0.44
C PRO A 143 -0.72 -13.84 1.31
N TYR A 144 -1.19 -13.35 2.46
CA TYR A 144 -2.05 -14.10 3.37
C TYR A 144 -3.20 -14.84 2.67
N ARG A 145 -3.89 -14.20 1.71
CA ARG A 145 -4.96 -14.86 0.95
C ARG A 145 -4.52 -16.12 0.21
N ALA A 146 -3.31 -16.13 -0.35
CA ALA A 146 -2.80 -17.31 -1.05
C ALA A 146 -2.47 -18.46 -0.07
N LEU A 147 -2.06 -18.12 1.15
CA LEU A 147 -1.81 -19.08 2.22
C LEU A 147 -3.12 -19.72 2.70
N PHE A 148 -4.16 -18.91 2.89
CA PHE A 148 -5.45 -19.33 3.46
C PHE A 148 -6.50 -19.78 2.42
N ALA A 149 -6.23 -19.64 1.13
CA ALA A 149 -7.07 -20.21 0.06
C ALA A 149 -7.04 -21.76 0.04
N ARG A 150 -6.13 -22.38 0.78
CA ARG A 150 -6.03 -23.83 0.99
C ARG A 150 -6.19 -24.11 2.48
N ASN A 151 -6.70 -25.29 2.84
CA ASN A 151 -6.70 -25.72 4.25
C ASN A 151 -5.27 -25.70 4.79
N LEU A 152 -4.96 -24.71 5.62
CA LEU A 152 -3.69 -24.61 6.29
C LEU A 152 -3.56 -25.77 7.26
N ARG A 153 -2.48 -26.55 7.12
CA ARG A 153 -2.11 -27.51 8.16
C ARG A 153 -1.71 -26.72 9.41
N PRO A 154 -2.09 -27.18 10.62
CA PRO A 154 -1.74 -26.51 11.88
C PRO A 154 -0.25 -26.12 11.96
N ASP A 155 0.64 -27.05 11.63
CA ASP A 155 2.10 -26.83 11.63
C ASP A 155 2.54 -25.66 10.72
N THR A 156 1.84 -25.45 9.59
CA THR A 156 2.13 -24.32 8.70
C THR A 156 1.67 -23.00 9.31
N ALA A 157 0.55 -23.00 10.04
CA ALA A 157 0.04 -21.80 10.69
C ALA A 157 0.99 -21.34 11.81
N GLU A 158 1.47 -22.27 12.63
CA GLU A 158 2.48 -22.01 13.66
C GLU A 158 3.75 -21.38 13.05
N ARG A 159 4.28 -21.96 11.98
CA ARG A 159 5.47 -21.42 11.30
C ARG A 159 5.27 -20.01 10.71
N LEU A 160 4.05 -19.65 10.30
CA LEU A 160 3.74 -18.29 9.83
C LEU A 160 3.69 -17.31 11.01
N ILE A 161 3.10 -17.72 12.13
CA ILE A 161 3.07 -16.94 13.37
C ILE A 161 4.49 -16.71 13.89
N ASP A 162 5.35 -17.73 13.89
CA ASP A 162 6.76 -17.61 14.28
C ASP A 162 7.49 -16.58 13.40
N ALA A 163 7.30 -16.65 12.08
CA ALA A 163 7.90 -15.70 11.16
C ALA A 163 7.43 -14.26 11.41
N LEU A 164 6.14 -14.08 11.70
CA LEU A 164 5.57 -12.77 12.07
C LEU A 164 6.13 -12.28 13.41
N ALA A 165 6.22 -13.14 14.42
CA ALA A 165 6.79 -12.79 15.73
C ALA A 165 8.25 -12.34 15.60
N VAL A 166 9.05 -13.03 14.79
CA VAL A 166 10.43 -12.62 14.49
C VAL A 166 10.49 -11.26 13.78
N LEU A 167 9.59 -10.99 12.83
CA LEU A 167 9.46 -9.69 12.19
C LEU A 167 9.13 -8.59 13.23
N MET A 168 8.12 -8.83 14.08
CA MET A 168 7.69 -7.90 15.13
C MET A 168 8.84 -7.54 16.08
N VAL A 169 9.56 -8.55 16.58
CA VAL A 169 10.72 -8.35 17.47
C VAL A 169 11.79 -7.52 16.78
N ARG A 170 12.11 -7.80 15.52
CA ARG A 170 13.10 -7.03 14.76
C ARG A 170 12.69 -5.57 14.60
N LEU A 171 11.42 -5.32 14.27
CA LEU A 171 10.88 -3.97 14.14
C LEU A 171 10.96 -3.21 15.47
N HIS A 172 10.50 -3.82 16.57
CA HIS A 172 10.48 -3.21 17.89
C HIS A 172 11.88 -2.93 18.45
N LEU A 173 12.84 -3.84 18.23
CA LEU A 173 14.24 -3.63 18.61
C LEU A 173 14.90 -2.49 17.84
N ALA A 174 14.46 -2.25 16.60
CA ALA A 174 14.91 -1.12 15.79
C ALA A 174 14.15 0.19 16.07
N GLY A 175 13.26 0.21 17.07
CA GLY A 175 12.50 1.40 17.44
C GLY A 175 11.27 1.66 16.56
N PHE A 176 10.83 0.70 15.75
CA PHE A 176 9.70 0.86 14.84
C PHE A 176 8.38 0.36 15.46
N TYR A 177 7.44 1.27 15.64
CA TYR A 177 6.05 0.98 16.01
C TYR A 177 5.23 0.82 14.74
N TRP A 178 4.41 -0.24 14.63
CA TRP A 178 3.68 -0.55 13.39
C TRP A 178 2.26 0.05 13.38
N GLY A 179 1.48 -0.17 14.43
CA GLY A 179 0.15 0.41 14.61
C GLY A 179 -0.99 -0.19 13.76
N ASP A 180 -0.71 -1.10 12.84
CA ASP A 180 -1.74 -1.87 12.08
C ASP A 180 -1.18 -3.27 11.75
N VAL A 181 -0.86 -4.01 12.81
CA VAL A 181 -0.28 -5.37 12.70
C VAL A 181 -1.35 -6.32 12.19
N SER A 182 -1.17 -6.79 10.96
CA SER A 182 -2.10 -7.70 10.31
C SER A 182 -1.39 -8.57 9.28
N LEU A 183 -1.84 -9.82 9.13
CA LEU A 183 -1.34 -10.72 8.10
C LEU A 183 -1.58 -10.19 6.67
N SER A 184 -2.55 -9.28 6.47
CA SER A 184 -2.74 -8.61 5.17
C SER A 184 -1.61 -7.65 4.83
N ASN A 185 -0.90 -7.14 5.84
CA ASN A 185 0.20 -6.19 5.72
C ASN A 185 1.58 -6.89 5.75
N VAL A 186 1.57 -8.22 5.58
CA VAL A 186 2.76 -9.08 5.60
C VAL A 186 2.82 -9.89 4.31
N LEU A 187 4.03 -9.99 3.74
CA LEU A 187 4.36 -10.99 2.73
C LEU A 187 5.26 -12.06 3.32
N PHE A 188 4.99 -13.32 2.97
CA PHE A 188 5.77 -14.44 3.43
C PHE A 188 6.60 -15.03 2.29
N LEU A 189 7.90 -15.21 2.53
CA LEU A 189 8.73 -16.07 1.69
C LEU A 189 8.82 -17.45 2.33
N ARG A 190 8.54 -18.47 1.53
CA ARG A 190 8.76 -19.86 1.95
C ARG A 190 10.20 -20.25 1.61
N ASP A 191 10.94 -20.69 2.61
CA ASP A 191 12.26 -21.27 2.42
C ASP A 191 12.26 -22.67 3.05
N ALA A 192 12.26 -23.71 2.20
CA ALA A 192 12.14 -25.12 2.62
C ALA A 192 11.12 -25.34 3.76
N ASP A 193 11.63 -25.47 4.99
CA ASP A 193 10.92 -25.75 6.23
C ASP A 193 10.75 -24.54 7.17
N ALA A 194 11.01 -23.33 6.70
CA ALA A 194 10.76 -22.07 7.41
C ALA A 194 9.93 -21.08 6.58
N PHE A 195 9.53 -20.00 7.23
CA PHE A 195 8.99 -18.80 6.59
C PHE A 195 9.77 -17.57 7.06
N SER A 196 9.90 -16.59 6.18
CA SER A 196 10.34 -15.24 6.53
C SER A 196 9.21 -14.27 6.24
N ALA A 197 8.94 -13.36 7.17
CA ALA A 197 7.91 -12.34 7.05
C ALA A 197 8.53 -10.98 6.67
N PHE A 198 7.85 -10.25 5.79
CA PHE A 198 8.25 -8.92 5.32
C PHE A 198 7.10 -7.94 5.49
N LEU A 199 7.40 -6.77 6.07
CA LEU A 199 6.48 -5.64 6.17
C LEU A 199 6.23 -5.05 4.78
N VAL A 200 4.96 -4.90 4.40
CA VAL A 200 4.59 -4.27 3.11
C VAL A 200 3.93 -2.91 3.23
N ASP A 201 3.24 -2.66 4.34
CA ASP A 201 2.48 -1.44 4.57
C ASP A 201 2.95 -0.81 5.88
N ALA A 202 3.62 0.34 5.76
CA ALA A 202 4.14 1.10 6.90
C ALA A 202 3.32 2.39 7.13
N GLU A 203 2.15 2.52 6.49
CA GLU A 203 1.32 3.73 6.48
C GLU A 203 1.03 4.27 7.89
N THR A 204 0.72 3.39 8.84
CA THR A 204 0.39 3.72 10.24
C THR A 204 1.58 3.76 11.17
N GLY A 205 2.73 3.24 10.74
CA GLY A 205 3.88 3.04 11.61
C GLY A 205 4.68 4.31 11.83
N ASP A 206 5.57 4.29 12.81
CA ASP A 206 6.48 5.39 13.11
C ASP A 206 7.79 4.89 13.72
N LEU A 207 8.89 5.61 13.43
CA LEU A 207 10.23 5.24 13.90
C LEU A 207 10.66 6.15 15.05
N GLN A 208 10.88 5.57 16.22
CA GLN A 208 11.32 6.24 17.43
C GLN A 208 12.76 5.89 17.76
N ILE A 209 13.39 6.67 18.65
CA ILE A 209 14.70 6.33 19.21
C ILE A 209 14.60 5.04 20.04
N ASN A 210 13.56 4.96 20.87
CA ASN A 210 13.17 3.77 21.61
C ASN A 210 11.64 3.74 21.67
N LEU A 211 11.05 2.55 21.52
CA LEU A 211 9.63 2.37 21.75
C LEU A 211 9.29 2.42 23.23
N THR A 212 8.14 3.00 23.55
CA THR A 212 7.54 2.87 24.87
C THR A 212 6.94 1.48 25.05
N GLU A 213 6.67 1.08 26.29
CA GLU A 213 5.98 -0.17 26.60
C GLU A 213 4.59 -0.21 25.95
N GLY A 214 3.80 0.86 26.10
CA GLY A 214 2.45 0.93 25.50
C GLY A 214 2.43 0.86 23.97
N GLN A 215 3.48 1.32 23.27
CA GLN A 215 3.60 1.13 21.82
C GLN A 215 3.84 -0.34 21.45
N ARG A 216 4.61 -1.06 22.26
CA ARG A 216 4.87 -2.49 22.05
C ARG A 216 3.64 -3.33 22.36
N GLU A 217 2.94 -3.02 23.45
CA GLU A 217 1.70 -3.69 23.84
C GLU A 217 0.62 -3.52 22.76
N TYR A 218 0.44 -2.29 22.25
CA TYR A 218 -0.55 -2.04 21.19
C TYR A 218 -0.31 -2.88 19.93
N ASP A 219 0.94 -3.12 19.58
CA ASP A 219 1.32 -3.93 18.40
C ASP A 219 1.11 -5.45 18.62
N VAL A 220 0.87 -5.89 19.85
CA VAL A 220 0.74 -7.32 20.22
C VAL A 220 -0.69 -7.69 20.61
N ASP A 221 -1.49 -6.72 21.06
CA ASP A 221 -2.92 -6.87 21.40
C ASP A 221 -3.80 -7.14 20.16
#